data_AF-A0A9P1L4F6-F1
#
_entry.id   AF-A0A9P1L4F6-F1
#
_cell.length_a   1.000
_cell.length_b   1.000
_cell.length_c   1.000
_cell.angle_alpha   90.00
_cell.angle_beta   90.00
_cell.angle_gamma   90.00
#
_symmetry.space_group_name_H-M   'P 1'
#
loop_
_entity.id
_entity.type
_entity.pdbx_description
1 polymer ?
#
loop_
_entity_poly.entity_id
_entity_poly.type
_entity_poly.pdbx_seq_one_letter_code
_entity_poly.pdbx_strand_id
1 'polypeptide(L)'
;MIGEYLKALRLENKLSQRALAEKSGVSNAEISRIESGERKKPSEEVLRALALVLKVDFNDILEKYGYLYIQPLSRINNSNAPDLKVYNEKCEDKFISIITPRVLKDGFNMSLSKNPVLGNILVTKDNYIWRIRFIPISDYRESLVSHYLVNTYGYLACYDEFNLSKFTIATNNEDTFKKLKSINPVNLNILVSIMLVDLDNNEIIDEYIFEKTPTIDSVY
;
A
#
# COMPACT_ATOMS: atom_id res chain seq x y z
N MET A 1 -22.19 17.60 -3.75
CA MET A 1 -20.71 17.68 -3.66
C MET A 1 -20.14 16.38 -3.10
N ILE A 2 -18.83 16.12 -3.21
CA ILE A 2 -18.24 14.86 -2.70
C ILE A 2 -18.51 14.63 -1.19
N GLY A 3 -18.46 15.69 -0.38
CA GLY A 3 -18.67 15.59 1.07
C GLY A 3 -20.05 15.04 1.42
N GLU A 4 -21.08 15.52 0.73
CA GLU A 4 -22.45 15.02 0.88
C GLU A 4 -22.60 13.58 0.43
N TYR A 5 -21.90 13.19 -0.64
CA TYR A 5 -21.90 11.81 -1.11
C TYR A 5 -21.25 10.85 -0.10
N LEU A 6 -20.07 11.19 0.41
CA LEU A 6 -19.39 10.39 1.45
C LEU A 6 -20.22 10.32 2.74
N LYS A 7 -20.89 11.42 3.11
CA LYS A 7 -21.83 11.45 4.23
C LYS A 7 -23.00 10.49 4.02
N ALA A 8 -23.59 10.45 2.83
CA ALA A 8 -24.68 9.55 2.51
C ALA A 8 -24.25 8.08 2.65
N LEU A 9 -23.12 7.70 2.03
CA LEU A 9 -22.55 6.36 2.15
C LEU A 9 -22.26 5.96 3.61
N ARG A 10 -21.75 6.88 4.42
CA ARG A 10 -21.52 6.64 5.85
C ARG A 10 -22.80 6.31 6.58
N LEU A 11 -23.88 7.04 6.30
CA LEU A 11 -25.19 6.83 6.92
C LEU A 11 -25.84 5.53 6.44
N GLU A 12 -25.69 5.17 5.16
CA GLU A 12 -26.14 3.87 4.62
C GLU A 12 -25.43 2.69 5.30
N ASN A 13 -24.14 2.85 5.58
CA ASN A 13 -23.35 1.89 6.36
C ASN A 13 -23.62 1.95 7.88
N LYS A 14 -24.55 2.80 8.34
CA LYS A 14 -24.93 2.98 9.75
C LYS A 14 -23.76 3.36 10.66
N LEU A 15 -22.78 4.10 10.13
CA LEU A 15 -21.60 4.54 10.88
C LEU A 15 -21.77 5.96 11.40
N SER A 16 -21.31 6.22 12.63
CA SER A 16 -21.06 7.60 13.08
C SER A 16 -19.76 8.13 12.46
N GLN A 17 -19.53 9.44 12.47
CA GLN A 17 -18.25 10.00 12.04
C GLN A 17 -17.08 9.46 12.89
N ARG A 18 -17.32 9.15 14.17
CA ARG A 18 -16.30 8.58 15.07
C ARG A 18 -16.00 7.13 14.69
N ALA A 19 -17.02 6.33 14.39
CA ALA A 19 -16.85 4.96 13.93
C ALA A 19 -16.14 4.88 12.57
N LEU A 20 -16.46 5.81 11.64
CA LEU A 20 -15.75 5.91 10.37
C LEU A 20 -14.27 6.31 10.58
N ALA A 21 -14.00 7.23 11.50
CA ALA A 21 -12.63 7.64 11.84
C ALA A 21 -11.82 6.46 12.37
N GLU A 22 -12.36 5.75 13.35
CA GLU A 22 -11.74 4.56 13.96
C GLU A 22 -11.46 3.46 12.94
N LYS A 23 -12.41 3.22 12.01
CA LYS A 23 -12.27 2.17 11.00
C LYS A 23 -11.35 2.55 9.83
N SER A 24 -11.24 3.83 9.47
CA SER A 24 -10.43 4.29 8.32
C SER A 24 -9.04 4.78 8.71
N GLY A 25 -8.80 5.13 9.98
CA GLY A 25 -7.58 5.80 10.43
C GLY A 25 -7.56 7.30 10.12
N VAL A 26 -8.57 7.82 9.43
CA VAL A 26 -8.70 9.26 9.16
C VAL A 26 -9.25 9.96 10.41
N SER A 27 -8.69 11.09 10.79
CA SER A 27 -9.16 11.82 11.97
C SER A 27 -10.64 12.21 11.86
N ASN A 28 -11.36 12.16 13.00
CA ASN A 28 -12.77 12.55 13.04
C ASN A 28 -12.99 14.00 12.58
N ALA A 29 -12.06 14.91 12.92
CA ALA A 29 -12.08 16.29 12.48
C ALA A 29 -11.93 16.43 10.95
N GLU A 30 -11.03 15.65 10.32
CA GLU A 30 -10.90 15.63 8.86
C GLU A 30 -12.18 15.12 8.20
N ILE A 31 -12.76 14.02 8.69
CA ILE A 31 -14.05 13.50 8.20
C ILE A 31 -15.15 14.58 8.30
N SER A 32 -15.26 15.26 9.45
CA SER A 32 -16.24 16.33 9.63
C SER A 32 -16.04 17.49 8.64
N ARG A 33 -14.79 17.91 8.40
CA ARG A 33 -14.45 18.95 7.42
C ARG A 33 -14.76 18.50 5.98
N ILE A 34 -14.56 17.23 5.65
CA ILE A 34 -14.92 16.66 4.34
C ILE A 34 -16.44 16.66 4.16
N GLU A 35 -17.19 16.11 5.10
CA GLU A 35 -18.65 15.97 5.00
C GLU A 35 -19.39 17.31 4.99
N SER A 36 -18.84 18.33 5.64
CA SER A 36 -19.38 19.70 5.63
C SER A 36 -18.97 20.51 4.40
N GLY A 37 -18.01 20.03 3.60
CA GLY A 37 -17.48 20.74 2.43
C GLY A 37 -16.41 21.79 2.75
N GLU A 38 -16.03 21.96 4.03
CA GLU A 38 -14.89 22.81 4.42
C GLU A 38 -13.60 22.31 3.76
N ARG A 39 -13.37 20.99 3.81
CA ARG A 39 -12.28 20.34 3.07
C ARG A 39 -12.72 20.08 1.63
N LYS A 40 -12.41 21.03 0.75
CA LYS A 40 -12.73 20.94 -0.69
C LYS A 40 -11.90 19.92 -1.45
N LYS A 41 -10.66 19.66 -0.99
CA LYS A 41 -9.73 18.75 -1.65
C LYS A 41 -9.11 17.70 -0.72
N PRO A 42 -9.84 16.64 -0.34
CA PRO A 42 -9.28 15.51 0.39
C PRO A 42 -8.15 14.86 -0.41
N SER A 43 -7.17 14.27 0.26
CA SER A 43 -6.09 13.55 -0.42
C SER A 43 -6.57 12.20 -0.95
N GLU A 44 -5.84 11.63 -1.91
CA GLU A 44 -6.16 10.34 -2.50
C GLU A 44 -6.18 9.23 -1.44
N GLU A 45 -5.21 9.25 -0.53
CA GLU A 45 -5.06 8.30 0.58
C GLU A 45 -6.26 8.36 1.52
N VAL A 46 -6.72 9.57 1.85
CA VAL A 46 -7.94 9.75 2.65
C VAL A 46 -9.14 9.15 1.92
N LEU A 47 -9.31 9.44 0.63
CA LEU A 47 -10.43 8.91 -0.15
C LEU A 47 -10.39 7.38 -0.24
N ARG A 48 -9.22 6.78 -0.50
CA ARG A 48 -9.03 5.32 -0.52
C ARG A 48 -9.37 4.69 0.84
N ALA A 49 -8.91 5.31 1.93
CA ALA A 49 -9.19 4.81 3.27
C ALA A 49 -10.68 4.82 3.62
N LEU A 50 -11.39 5.88 3.20
CA LEU A 50 -12.83 5.96 3.37
C LEU A 50 -13.56 4.97 2.46
N ALA A 51 -13.13 4.82 1.20
CA ALA A 51 -13.73 3.90 0.21
C ALA A 51 -13.82 2.47 0.76
N LEU A 52 -12.70 1.97 1.31
CA LEU A 52 -12.62 0.62 1.83
C LEU A 52 -13.62 0.39 2.97
N VAL A 53 -13.72 1.33 3.91
CA VAL A 53 -14.63 1.21 5.06
C VAL A 53 -16.09 1.37 4.65
N LEU A 54 -16.37 2.24 3.68
CA LEU A 54 -17.70 2.49 3.15
C LEU A 54 -18.16 1.42 2.14
N LYS A 55 -17.29 0.46 1.82
CA LYS A 55 -17.55 -0.66 0.89
C LYS A 55 -17.99 -0.19 -0.49
N VAL A 56 -17.32 0.85 -0.99
CA VAL A 56 -17.55 1.41 -2.32
C VAL A 56 -16.25 1.34 -3.13
N ASP A 57 -16.35 1.19 -4.44
CA ASP A 57 -15.17 1.23 -5.29
C ASP A 57 -14.55 2.63 -5.24
N PHE A 58 -13.23 2.68 -5.17
CA PHE A 58 -12.51 3.95 -5.13
C PHE A 58 -12.75 4.78 -6.41
N ASN A 59 -12.93 4.13 -7.57
CA ASN A 59 -13.23 4.80 -8.83
C ASN A 59 -14.59 5.51 -8.80
N ASP A 60 -15.59 4.94 -8.12
CA ASP A 60 -16.91 5.58 -7.98
C ASP A 60 -16.81 6.90 -7.19
N ILE A 61 -15.93 6.93 -6.19
CA ILE A 61 -15.62 8.15 -5.42
C ILE A 61 -14.94 9.17 -6.33
N LEU A 62 -13.94 8.75 -7.13
CA LEU A 62 -13.22 9.65 -8.04
C LEU A 62 -14.12 10.26 -9.10
N GLU A 63 -15.02 9.47 -9.68
CA GLU A 63 -15.99 9.93 -10.69
C GLU A 63 -16.87 11.04 -10.11
N LYS A 64 -17.44 10.83 -8.91
CA LYS A 64 -18.27 11.83 -8.23
C LYS A 64 -17.49 13.02 -7.68
N TYR A 65 -16.20 12.86 -7.42
CA TYR A 65 -15.32 13.96 -7.05
C TYR A 65 -15.04 14.91 -8.23
N GLY A 66 -15.41 14.52 -9.45
CA GLY A 66 -15.15 15.32 -10.64
C GLY A 66 -13.69 15.22 -11.09
N TYR A 67 -12.96 14.18 -10.67
CA TYR A 67 -11.79 13.73 -11.41
C TYR A 67 -12.30 13.17 -12.74
N LEU A 68 -12.52 14.06 -13.70
CA LEU A 68 -12.70 13.70 -15.10
C LEU A 68 -11.47 12.90 -15.53
N TYR A 69 -11.62 11.57 -15.55
CA TYR A 69 -10.75 10.62 -16.21
C TYR A 69 -9.25 10.78 -15.89
N ILE A 70 -8.85 10.52 -14.64
CA ILE A 70 -7.49 10.04 -14.44
C ILE A 70 -7.54 8.56 -14.78
N GLN A 71 -7.07 8.26 -15.99
CA GLN A 71 -6.80 6.92 -16.47
C GLN A 71 -6.11 6.11 -15.35
N PRO A 72 -6.31 4.77 -15.29
CA PRO A 72 -5.37 3.92 -14.54
C PRO A 72 -3.95 4.40 -14.87
N LEU A 73 -3.06 4.47 -13.87
CA LEU A 73 -1.72 5.05 -13.92
C LEU A 73 -0.83 4.37 -14.98
N SER A 74 -1.17 4.53 -16.26
CA SER A 74 -0.69 3.76 -17.41
C SER A 74 -1.60 3.96 -18.64
N ARG A 75 -1.38 5.05 -19.37
CA ARG A 75 -1.45 5.09 -20.85
C ARG A 75 -2.56 4.24 -21.51
N ILE A 76 -3.61 4.90 -22.02
CA ILE A 76 -4.23 4.46 -23.28
C ILE A 76 -3.18 4.65 -24.40
N ASN A 77 -2.24 3.71 -24.48
CA ASN A 77 -1.61 3.38 -25.74
C ASN A 77 -2.50 2.33 -26.37
N ASN A 78 -3.06 2.68 -27.53
CA ASN A 78 -3.62 1.73 -28.46
C ASN A 78 -2.48 0.82 -28.95
N SER A 79 -2.14 -0.21 -28.17
CA SER A 79 -1.21 -1.26 -28.56
C SER A 79 -1.35 -2.42 -27.57
N ASN A 80 -1.70 -3.60 -28.06
CA ASN A 80 -1.49 -4.96 -27.53
C ASN A 80 -0.64 -5.07 -26.23
N ALA A 81 -1.08 -4.50 -25.12
CA ALA A 81 -0.37 -4.58 -23.86
C ALA A 81 -0.61 -5.99 -23.30
N PRO A 82 0.43 -6.72 -22.86
CA PRO A 82 0.24 -8.05 -22.32
C PRO A 82 -0.70 -7.96 -21.12
N ASP A 83 -1.69 -8.86 -21.07
CA ASP A 83 -2.70 -9.03 -20.01
C ASP A 83 -2.12 -8.82 -18.59
N LEU A 84 -0.85 -9.24 -18.41
CA LEU A 84 -0.08 -9.10 -17.18
C LEU A 84 0.09 -7.66 -16.68
N LYS A 85 0.29 -6.66 -17.55
CA LYS A 85 0.49 -5.26 -17.11
C LYS A 85 -0.78 -4.70 -16.48
N VAL A 86 -1.92 -4.91 -17.15
CA VAL A 86 -3.23 -4.49 -16.68
C VAL A 86 -3.60 -5.23 -15.38
N TYR A 87 -3.30 -6.53 -15.31
CA TYR A 87 -3.45 -7.31 -14.09
C TYR A 87 -2.64 -6.73 -12.93
N ASN A 88 -1.36 -6.43 -13.14
CA ASN A 88 -0.46 -5.91 -12.10
C ASN A 88 -0.95 -4.57 -11.56
N GLU A 89 -1.34 -3.64 -12.44
CA GLU A 89 -1.84 -2.32 -12.05
C GLU A 89 -3.13 -2.42 -11.22
N LYS A 90 -4.06 -3.27 -11.63
CA LYS A 90 -5.29 -3.53 -10.85
C LYS A 90 -4.96 -4.11 -9.46
N CYS A 91 -4.02 -5.03 -9.39
CA CYS A 91 -3.64 -5.65 -8.12
C CYS A 91 -2.90 -4.64 -7.21
N GLU A 92 -2.05 -3.78 -7.78
CA GLU A 92 -1.41 -2.68 -7.05
C GLU A 92 -2.44 -1.69 -6.49
N ASP A 93 -3.41 -1.26 -7.28
CA ASP A 93 -4.46 -0.33 -6.84
C ASP A 93 -5.30 -0.92 -5.71
N LYS A 94 -5.64 -2.21 -5.80
CA LYS A 94 -6.32 -2.93 -4.71
C LYS A 94 -5.45 -2.97 -3.46
N PHE A 95 -4.17 -3.36 -3.59
CA PHE A 95 -3.25 -3.42 -2.46
C PHE A 95 -3.07 -2.06 -1.76
N ILE A 96 -2.90 -0.98 -2.53
CA ILE A 96 -2.82 0.38 -1.98
C ILE A 96 -4.07 0.69 -1.15
N SER A 97 -5.25 0.32 -1.64
CA SER A 97 -6.51 0.54 -0.93
C SER A 97 -6.60 -0.28 0.37
N ILE A 98 -6.07 -1.51 0.37
CA ILE A 98 -6.02 -2.39 1.55
C ILE A 98 -5.04 -1.86 2.62
N ILE A 99 -3.83 -1.46 2.23
CA ILE A 99 -2.79 -1.06 3.19
C ILE A 99 -3.01 0.34 3.78
N THR A 100 -3.68 1.24 3.04
CA THR A 100 -3.82 2.65 3.44
C THR A 100 -4.49 2.81 4.82
N PRO A 101 -5.65 2.19 5.13
CA PRO A 101 -6.27 2.32 6.46
C PRO A 101 -5.37 1.84 7.60
N ARG A 102 -4.61 0.76 7.40
CA ARG A 102 -3.68 0.24 8.41
C ARG A 102 -2.60 1.28 8.72
N VAL A 103 -1.96 1.81 7.68
CA VAL A 103 -0.90 2.81 7.79
C VAL A 103 -1.40 4.07 8.51
N LEU A 104 -2.57 4.59 8.14
CA LEU A 104 -3.15 5.77 8.76
C LEU A 104 -3.53 5.54 10.23
N LYS A 105 -4.08 4.37 10.58
CA LYS A 105 -4.41 4.01 11.97
C LYS A 105 -3.19 3.96 12.87
N ASP A 106 -2.07 3.47 12.34
CA ASP A 106 -0.80 3.39 13.07
C ASP A 106 -0.12 4.79 13.21
N GLY A 107 -0.76 5.83 12.67
CA GLY A 107 -0.35 7.23 12.77
C GLY A 107 0.80 7.58 11.82
N PHE A 108 0.97 6.81 10.74
CA PHE A 108 1.92 7.12 9.70
C PHE A 108 1.28 7.96 8.59
N ASN A 109 2.12 8.73 7.90
CA ASN A 109 1.78 9.33 6.62
C ASN A 109 2.10 8.36 5.48
N MET A 110 1.39 8.47 4.37
CA MET A 110 1.59 7.65 3.17
C MET A 110 1.63 8.54 1.93
N SER A 111 2.49 8.19 0.98
CA SER A 111 2.53 8.80 -0.35
C SER A 111 2.95 7.78 -1.41
N LEU A 112 2.52 8.01 -2.64
CA LEU A 112 2.86 7.17 -3.78
C LEU A 112 4.00 7.78 -4.60
N SER A 113 5.01 6.98 -4.91
CA SER A 113 6.17 7.40 -5.71
C SER A 113 5.98 7.00 -7.17
N LYS A 114 6.10 7.97 -8.09
CA LYS A 114 5.82 7.75 -9.53
C LYS A 114 6.83 6.87 -10.27
N ASN A 115 8.09 6.79 -9.81
CA ASN A 115 9.14 5.97 -10.44
C ASN A 115 10.11 5.42 -9.37
N PRO A 116 9.69 4.50 -8.49
CA PRO A 116 10.54 4.08 -7.41
C PRO A 116 11.41 2.89 -7.81
N VAL A 117 12.68 2.97 -7.48
CA VAL A 117 13.60 1.84 -7.63
C VAL A 117 13.30 0.73 -6.62
N LEU A 118 12.72 1.06 -5.46
CA LEU A 118 12.50 0.13 -4.34
C LEU A 118 11.04 -0.20 -4.00
N GLY A 119 10.07 0.63 -4.32
CA GLY A 119 8.65 0.35 -4.06
C GLY A 119 7.78 1.59 -4.21
N ASN A 120 6.55 1.39 -4.71
CA ASN A 120 5.59 2.44 -5.05
C ASN A 120 5.04 3.17 -3.83
N ILE A 121 5.08 2.56 -2.65
CA ILE A 121 4.53 3.13 -1.42
C ILE A 121 5.65 3.60 -0.49
N LEU A 122 5.58 4.86 -0.10
CA LEU A 122 6.43 5.48 0.92
C LEU A 122 5.57 5.83 2.14
N VAL A 123 5.92 5.25 3.28
CA VAL A 123 5.30 5.45 4.58
C VAL A 123 6.30 6.15 5.51
N THR A 124 5.88 7.23 6.18
CA THR A 124 6.76 8.03 7.04
C THR A 124 6.10 8.42 8.37
N LYS A 125 6.91 8.48 9.43
CA LYS A 125 6.52 9.03 10.74
C LYS A 125 7.76 9.52 11.45
N ASP A 126 7.83 10.82 11.69
CA ASP A 126 9.04 11.48 12.19
C ASP A 126 10.26 11.10 11.31
N ASN A 127 11.29 10.47 11.90
CA ASN A 127 12.47 9.99 11.19
C ASN A 127 12.33 8.53 10.70
N TYR A 128 11.19 7.90 10.92
CA TYR A 128 10.93 6.52 10.49
C TYR A 128 10.52 6.50 9.03
N ILE A 129 11.27 5.77 8.20
CA ILE A 129 11.02 5.63 6.76
C ILE A 129 10.77 4.16 6.44
N TRP A 130 9.58 3.89 5.91
CA TRP A 130 9.13 2.56 5.52
C TRP A 130 8.73 2.53 4.05
N ARG A 131 9.38 1.67 3.28
CA ARG A 131 9.02 1.41 1.88
C ARG A 131 8.30 0.09 1.75
N ILE A 132 7.26 0.07 0.93
CA ILE A 132 6.49 -1.13 0.62
C ILE A 132 6.54 -1.34 -0.89
N ARG A 133 6.89 -2.56 -1.29
CA ARG A 133 6.79 -3.06 -2.65
C ARG A 133 5.74 -4.15 -2.69
N PHE A 134 4.82 -4.06 -3.64
CA PHE A 134 3.89 -5.14 -3.92
C PHE A 134 4.32 -5.91 -5.16
N ILE A 135 4.29 -7.25 -5.07
CA ILE A 135 4.60 -8.18 -6.17
C ILE A 135 3.33 -9.00 -6.44
N PRO A 136 2.51 -8.57 -7.42
CA PRO A 136 1.37 -9.36 -7.87
C PRO A 136 1.83 -10.61 -8.61
N ILE A 137 1.25 -11.77 -8.29
CA ILE A 137 1.56 -13.06 -8.89
C ILE A 137 0.25 -13.69 -9.39
N SER A 138 0.10 -13.76 -10.71
CA SER A 138 -1.00 -14.47 -11.37
C SER A 138 -0.69 -15.94 -11.65
N ASP A 139 0.55 -16.26 -11.98
CA ASP A 139 1.07 -17.62 -12.24
C ASP A 139 2.39 -17.80 -11.48
N TYR A 140 2.41 -18.71 -10.49
CA TYR A 140 3.57 -18.88 -9.62
C TYR A 140 4.75 -19.51 -10.37
N ARG A 141 5.91 -18.84 -10.31
CA ARG A 141 7.18 -19.36 -10.84
C ARG A 141 8.31 -19.10 -9.85
N GLU A 142 8.75 -20.17 -9.19
CA GLU A 142 9.74 -20.10 -8.11
C GLU A 142 11.06 -19.41 -8.52
N SER A 143 11.53 -19.66 -9.74
CA SER A 143 12.77 -19.05 -10.26
C SER A 143 12.68 -17.52 -10.38
N LEU A 144 11.52 -16.99 -10.79
CA LEU A 144 11.28 -15.56 -10.87
C LEU A 144 11.29 -14.93 -9.49
N VAL A 145 10.57 -15.52 -8.53
CA VAL A 145 10.51 -15.04 -7.13
C VAL A 145 11.91 -14.94 -6.53
N SER A 146 12.73 -15.98 -6.72
CA SER A 146 14.10 -16.02 -6.21
C SER A 146 14.97 -14.93 -6.82
N HIS A 147 14.86 -14.69 -8.13
CA HIS A 147 15.62 -13.64 -8.82
C HIS A 147 15.21 -12.23 -8.36
N TYR A 148 13.90 -11.97 -8.24
CA TYR A 148 13.39 -10.69 -7.74
C TYR A 148 13.88 -10.40 -6.32
N LEU A 149 13.92 -11.41 -5.46
CA LEU A 149 14.36 -11.26 -4.09
C LEU A 149 15.84 -10.89 -3.99
N VAL A 150 16.71 -11.62 -4.68
CA VAL A 150 18.16 -11.35 -4.68
C VAL A 150 18.45 -9.95 -5.20
N ASN A 151 17.79 -9.52 -6.27
CA ASN A 151 17.95 -8.15 -6.80
C ASN A 151 17.48 -7.09 -5.80
N THR A 152 16.36 -7.35 -5.11
CA THR A 152 15.81 -6.42 -4.12
C THR A 152 16.75 -6.30 -2.91
N TYR A 153 17.20 -7.41 -2.35
CA TYR A 153 18.13 -7.42 -1.23
C TYR A 153 19.50 -6.85 -1.61
N GLY A 154 20.02 -7.18 -2.80
CA GLY A 154 21.24 -6.57 -3.31
C GLY A 154 21.14 -5.06 -3.45
N TYR A 155 19.99 -4.56 -3.92
CA TYR A 155 19.77 -3.11 -3.97
C TYR A 155 19.70 -2.49 -2.57
N LEU A 156 18.97 -3.09 -1.64
CA LEU A 156 18.89 -2.62 -0.25
C LEU A 156 20.25 -2.62 0.46
N ALA A 157 21.15 -3.55 0.11
CA ALA A 157 22.49 -3.62 0.67
C ALA A 157 23.44 -2.54 0.10
N CYS A 158 23.21 -2.11 -1.14
CA CYS A 158 24.13 -1.23 -1.86
C CYS A 158 23.67 0.22 -1.98
N TYR A 159 22.39 0.52 -1.72
CA TYR A 159 21.79 1.82 -2.04
C TYR A 159 20.99 2.38 -0.86
N ASP A 160 21.66 3.19 -0.04
CA ASP A 160 21.12 3.80 1.19
C ASP A 160 20.66 5.25 1.01
N GLU A 161 20.23 5.65 -0.19
CA GLU A 161 19.75 7.03 -0.46
C GLU A 161 18.52 7.42 0.39
N PHE A 162 18.00 6.50 1.21
CA PHE A 162 16.72 6.64 1.88
C PHE A 162 16.76 6.48 3.40
N ASN A 163 17.90 6.15 4.04
CA ASN A 163 17.98 5.85 5.49
C ASN A 163 16.81 4.95 5.95
N LEU A 164 16.57 3.85 5.25
CA LEU A 164 15.35 3.06 5.43
C LEU A 164 15.32 2.42 6.82
N SER A 165 14.25 2.70 7.56
CA SER A 165 13.99 2.02 8.83
C SER A 165 13.40 0.63 8.58
N LYS A 166 12.51 0.52 7.57
CA LYS A 166 11.83 -0.73 7.21
C LYS A 166 11.60 -0.86 5.71
N PHE A 167 11.67 -2.09 5.21
CA PHE A 167 11.28 -2.46 3.87
C PHE A 167 10.33 -3.67 3.90
N THR A 168 9.21 -3.59 3.20
CA THR A 168 8.24 -4.69 3.12
C THR A 168 8.02 -5.14 1.69
N ILE A 169 8.10 -6.44 1.46
CA ILE A 169 7.67 -7.08 0.22
C ILE A 169 6.29 -7.70 0.46
N ALA A 170 5.26 -7.16 -0.17
CA ALA A 170 3.91 -7.68 -0.13
C ALA A 170 3.60 -8.52 -1.38
N THR A 171 2.81 -9.58 -1.24
CA THR A 171 2.37 -10.43 -2.36
C THR A 171 0.96 -10.97 -2.11
N ASN A 172 0.25 -11.31 -3.18
CA ASN A 172 -1.07 -11.94 -3.14
C ASN A 172 -1.03 -13.48 -3.31
N ASN A 173 0.15 -14.10 -3.28
CA ASN A 173 0.31 -15.52 -3.53
C ASN A 173 1.00 -16.22 -2.34
N GLU A 174 0.37 -17.27 -1.82
CA GLU A 174 0.82 -17.97 -0.61
C GLU A 174 2.15 -18.71 -0.81
N ASP A 175 2.36 -19.34 -1.97
CA ASP A 175 3.61 -20.04 -2.29
C ASP A 175 4.78 -19.06 -2.39
N THR A 176 4.54 -17.89 -3.00
CA THR A 176 5.50 -16.77 -3.04
C THR A 176 5.82 -16.30 -1.64
N PHE A 177 4.81 -16.10 -0.78
CA PHE A 177 5.00 -15.73 0.61
C PHE A 177 5.87 -16.74 1.37
N LYS A 178 5.57 -18.04 1.25
CA LYS A 178 6.36 -19.13 1.84
C LYS A 178 7.81 -19.14 1.33
N LYS A 179 8.01 -18.95 0.03
CA LYS A 179 9.33 -18.93 -0.59
C LYS A 179 10.15 -17.72 -0.15
N LEU A 180 9.54 -16.54 -0.11
CA LEU A 180 10.20 -15.32 0.36
C LEU A 180 10.62 -15.45 1.84
N LYS A 181 9.76 -16.03 2.69
CA LYS A 181 10.06 -16.30 4.10
C LYS A 181 11.24 -17.25 4.31
N SER A 182 11.48 -18.19 3.40
CA SER A 182 12.59 -19.15 3.55
C SER A 182 13.96 -18.58 3.20
N ILE A 183 14.03 -17.36 2.67
CA ILE A 183 15.28 -16.69 2.28
C ILE A 183 15.48 -15.46 3.17
N ASN A 184 16.22 -15.64 4.25
CA ASN A 184 16.54 -14.59 5.21
C ASN A 184 17.54 -13.57 4.61
N PRO A 185 17.24 -12.26 4.61
CA PRO A 185 18.23 -11.26 4.29
C PRO A 185 19.32 -11.20 5.37
N VAL A 186 20.54 -11.62 5.02
CA VAL A 186 21.70 -11.52 5.90
C VAL A 186 22.40 -10.18 5.64
N ASN A 187 22.90 -9.52 6.70
CA ASN A 187 23.69 -8.27 6.65
C ASN A 187 22.95 -7.02 6.15
N LEU A 188 21.62 -6.94 6.29
CA LEU A 188 20.90 -5.68 6.10
C LEU A 188 20.70 -4.98 7.45
N ASN A 189 21.07 -3.69 7.53
CA ASN A 189 20.74 -2.84 8.69
C ASN A 189 19.31 -2.26 8.62
N ILE A 190 18.45 -2.84 7.78
CA ILE A 190 17.07 -2.40 7.53
C ILE A 190 16.15 -3.49 8.06
N LEU A 191 15.06 -3.13 8.74
CA LEU A 191 14.04 -4.11 9.12
C LEU A 191 13.33 -4.61 7.86
N VAL A 192 13.40 -5.90 7.55
CA VAL A 192 12.72 -6.46 6.38
C VAL A 192 11.51 -7.28 6.82
N SER A 193 10.39 -7.13 6.13
CA SER A 193 9.23 -8.01 6.29
C SER A 193 8.65 -8.49 4.96
N ILE A 194 7.98 -9.64 5.00
CA ILE A 194 7.18 -10.18 3.91
C ILE A 194 5.71 -10.14 4.33
N MET A 195 4.81 -9.69 3.48
CA MET A 195 3.39 -9.54 3.76
C MET A 195 2.55 -10.35 2.77
N LEU A 196 1.62 -11.14 3.27
CA LEU A 196 0.62 -11.84 2.46
C LEU A 196 -0.70 -11.05 2.49
N VAL A 197 -1.29 -10.86 1.31
CA VAL A 197 -2.51 -10.08 1.14
C VAL A 197 -3.53 -10.87 0.34
N ASP A 198 -4.78 -10.88 0.79
CA ASP A 198 -5.92 -11.37 0.04
C ASP A 198 -6.62 -10.17 -0.63
N LEU A 199 -6.46 -10.07 -1.95
CA LEU A 199 -7.02 -8.99 -2.75
C LEU A 199 -8.52 -9.14 -3.03
N ASP A 200 -9.11 -10.31 -2.78
CA ASP A 200 -10.52 -10.58 -3.02
C ASP A 200 -11.34 -10.26 -1.76
N ASN A 201 -10.80 -10.60 -0.60
CA ASN A 201 -11.38 -10.27 0.70
C ASN A 201 -10.95 -8.90 1.24
N ASN A 202 -9.99 -8.24 0.59
CA ASN A 202 -9.40 -6.96 0.99
C ASN A 202 -8.71 -7.00 2.36
N GLU A 203 -7.96 -8.06 2.62
CA GLU A 203 -7.37 -8.33 3.93
C GLU A 203 -5.86 -8.54 3.84
N ILE A 204 -5.14 -8.08 4.86
CA ILE A 204 -3.75 -8.47 5.08
C ILE A 204 -3.79 -9.73 5.94
N ILE A 205 -3.34 -10.85 5.38
CA ILE A 205 -3.47 -12.18 6.00
C ILE A 205 -2.36 -12.42 7.03
N ASP A 206 -1.11 -12.10 6.67
CA ASP A 206 0.05 -12.32 7.54
C ASP A 206 1.16 -11.32 7.20
N GLU A 207 2.01 -11.04 8.18
CA GLU A 207 3.26 -10.31 7.99
C GLU A 207 4.38 -10.98 8.79
N TYR A 208 5.36 -11.52 8.08
CA TYR A 208 6.56 -12.10 8.66
C TYR A 208 7.68 -11.07 8.69
N ILE A 209 8.17 -10.75 9.89
CA ILE A 209 9.28 -9.82 10.09
C ILE A 209 10.56 -10.63 10.32
N PHE A 210 11.60 -10.38 9.52
CA PHE A 210 12.90 -11.00 9.74
C PHE A 210 13.60 -10.38 10.95
N GLU A 211 14.23 -11.21 11.76
CA GLU A 211 15.14 -10.75 12.80
C GLU A 211 16.32 -10.04 12.16
N LYS A 212 16.70 -8.86 12.67
CA LYS A 212 17.97 -8.24 12.28
C LYS A 212 19.08 -9.19 12.69
N THR A 213 19.87 -9.65 11.72
CA THR A 213 21.14 -10.30 12.06
C THR A 213 21.95 -9.26 12.86
N PRO A 214 22.46 -9.59 14.06
CA PRO A 214 23.31 -8.65 14.79
C PRO A 214 24.43 -8.19 13.86
N THR A 215 24.62 -6.87 13.73
CA THR A 215 25.91 -6.39 13.24
C THR A 215 26.94 -6.91 14.23
N ILE A 216 28.02 -7.51 13.74
CA ILE A 216 29.17 -7.86 14.59
C ILE A 216 29.83 -6.54 14.96
N ASP A 217 29.22 -5.79 15.87
CA ASP A 217 29.84 -4.64 16.50
C ASP A 217 30.43 -5.15 17.82
N SER A 218 31.78 -5.16 17.87
CA SER A 218 32.68 -5.51 18.99
C SER A 218 33.45 -6.84 18.89
N VAL A 219 34.19 -7.04 17.80
CA VAL A 219 35.54 -7.61 17.93
C VAL A 219 36.46 -6.78 17.04
N TYR A 220 37.19 -5.85 17.67
CA TYR A 220 38.57 -5.37 17.42
C TYR A 220 38.73 -3.94 17.93
#